data_AF-A0A1D1VB87-F1
#
_entry.id   AF-A0A1D1VB87-F1
#
_cell.length_a   1.000
_cell.length_b   1.000
_cell.length_c   1.000
_cell.angle_alpha   90.00
_cell.angle_beta   90.00
_cell.angle_gamma   90.00
#
_symmetry.space_group_name_H-M   'P 1'
#
loop_
_entity.id
_entity.type
_entity.pdbx_description
1 polymer ?
#
loop_
_entity_poly.entity_id
_entity_poly.type
_entity_poly.pdbx_seq_one_letter_code
_entity_poly.pdbx_strand_id
1 'polypeptide(L)'
;MSSSKEKLSSPSPHGHHHSHGYNSRSVEVDLASFCIFNSTLGPKEGEESKKILLYFPSDVIMDAQIRHVGLLEAVTKFVSSFSDKNCGSMQTSQQLHVTYQPEEDFWMAMVTGNDSNFHLVLCSIGSVPDRCLYLIMLL
;
A
#
# COMPACT_ATOMS: atom_id res chain seq x y z
N MET A 1 -33.19 -64.70 1.95
CA MET A 1 -33.81 -63.83 0.94
C MET A 1 -33.51 -62.41 1.39
N SER A 2 -32.76 -61.55 0.71
CA SER A 2 -32.44 -61.46 -0.72
C SER A 2 -31.02 -60.92 -0.90
N SER A 3 -30.37 -61.46 -1.93
CA SER A 3 -29.19 -60.90 -2.59
C SER A 3 -29.62 -59.68 -3.41
N SER A 4 -28.82 -58.62 -3.44
CA SER A 4 -28.97 -57.53 -4.42
C SER A 4 -27.60 -57.21 -5.01
N LYS A 5 -27.56 -57.36 -6.33
CA LYS A 5 -26.38 -57.33 -7.20
C LYS A 5 -25.86 -55.90 -7.40
N GLU A 6 -24.54 -55.79 -7.43
CA GLU A 6 -23.82 -54.69 -8.06
C GLU A 6 -24.15 -54.59 -9.55
N LYS A 7 -24.28 -53.35 -10.04
CA LYS A 7 -24.15 -53.05 -11.48
C LYS A 7 -23.38 -51.76 -11.66
N LEU A 8 -22.12 -51.93 -12.06
CA LEU A 8 -21.17 -50.94 -12.54
C LEU A 8 -21.68 -50.28 -13.83
N SER A 9 -21.70 -48.94 -13.88
CA SER A 9 -21.83 -48.16 -15.12
C SER A 9 -20.82 -47.01 -15.10
N SER A 10 -19.99 -46.96 -16.13
CA SER A 10 -18.89 -46.02 -16.38
C SER A 10 -19.35 -44.57 -16.62
N PRO A 11 -18.46 -43.57 -16.41
CA PRO A 11 -18.81 -42.15 -16.49
C PRO A 11 -18.76 -41.61 -17.93
N SER A 12 -19.72 -40.75 -18.29
CA SER A 12 -19.68 -39.90 -19.48
C SER A 12 -19.06 -38.53 -19.14
N PRO A 13 -18.17 -37.95 -19.98
CA PRO A 13 -17.52 -36.69 -19.68
C PRO A 13 -18.35 -35.52 -20.22
N HIS A 14 -19.24 -34.97 -19.39
CA HIS A 14 -19.76 -33.63 -19.65
C HIS A 14 -18.86 -32.62 -18.94
N GLY A 15 -17.94 -32.06 -19.72
CA GLY A 15 -17.11 -30.93 -19.31
C GLY A 15 -18.00 -29.71 -19.07
N HIS A 16 -18.34 -29.47 -17.81
CA HIS A 16 -18.79 -28.16 -17.36
C HIS A 16 -17.57 -27.23 -17.35
N HIS A 17 -17.43 -26.43 -18.41
CA HIS A 17 -16.59 -25.24 -18.38
C HIS A 17 -17.20 -24.26 -17.37
N HIS A 18 -16.79 -24.39 -16.11
CA HIS A 18 -16.98 -23.35 -15.11
C HIS A 18 -16.02 -22.21 -15.46
N SER A 19 -16.47 -21.32 -16.34
CA SER A 19 -15.88 -20.00 -16.52
C SER A 19 -15.98 -19.28 -15.18
N HIS A 20 -14.93 -19.38 -14.36
CA HIS A 20 -14.70 -18.46 -13.26
C HIS A 20 -14.47 -17.09 -13.90
N GLY A 21 -15.57 -16.38 -14.15
CA GLY A 21 -15.54 -14.97 -14.45
C GLY A 21 -14.88 -14.28 -13.27
N TYR A 22 -13.64 -13.84 -13.45
CA TYR A 22 -13.05 -12.83 -12.60
C TYR A 22 -13.92 -11.59 -12.76
N ASN A 23 -14.83 -11.37 -11.81
CA ASN A 23 -15.56 -10.12 -11.70
C ASN A 23 -14.53 -9.04 -11.34
N SER A 24 -14.01 -8.37 -12.37
CA SER A 24 -13.10 -7.23 -12.25
C SER A 24 -13.87 -6.05 -11.67
N ARG A 25 -14.16 -6.11 -10.37
CA ARG A 25 -14.49 -4.90 -9.60
C ARG A 25 -13.23 -4.04 -9.63
N SER A 26 -13.27 -2.93 -10.37
CA SER A 26 -12.27 -1.88 -10.27
C SER A 26 -12.29 -1.36 -8.83
N VAL A 27 -11.23 -1.66 -8.08
CA VAL A 27 -11.01 -1.02 -6.79
C VAL A 27 -10.48 0.36 -7.12
N GLU A 28 -11.35 1.36 -7.04
CA GLU A 28 -10.91 2.76 -7.09
C GLU A 28 -10.15 3.04 -5.79
N VAL A 29 -8.86 3.32 -5.93
CA VAL A 29 -8.00 3.73 -4.82
C VAL A 29 -7.93 5.24 -4.86
N ASP A 30 -8.45 5.91 -3.84
CA ASP A 30 -8.32 7.35 -3.72
C ASP A 30 -6.94 7.70 -3.13
N LEU A 31 -6.01 8.07 -4.02
CA LEU A 31 -4.68 8.53 -3.63
C LEU A 31 -4.75 10.01 -3.22
N ALA A 32 -4.71 10.26 -1.91
CA ALA A 32 -4.74 11.62 -1.39
C ALA A 32 -3.40 12.34 -1.57
N SER A 33 -2.28 11.65 -1.35
CA SER A 33 -0.96 12.20 -1.65
C SER A 33 0.10 11.11 -1.78
N PHE A 34 1.13 11.39 -2.56
CA PHE A 34 2.35 10.59 -2.65
C PHE A 34 3.55 11.52 -2.62
N CYS A 35 4.56 11.22 -1.80
CA CYS A 35 5.77 12.02 -1.76
C CYS A 35 7.02 11.17 -1.56
N ILE A 36 8.12 11.65 -2.14
CA ILE A 36 9.47 11.15 -1.92
C ILE A 36 10.25 12.27 -1.27
N PHE A 37 10.86 12.00 -0.11
CA PHE A 37 11.66 12.97 0.60
C PHE A 37 12.94 12.37 1.17
N ASN A 38 13.95 13.20 1.39
CA ASN A 38 15.16 12.82 2.09
C ASN A 38 15.40 13.73 3.29
N SER A 39 15.42 13.14 4.49
CA SER A 39 15.45 13.86 5.77
C SER A 39 16.76 14.62 6.03
N THR A 40 17.84 14.29 5.32
CA THR A 40 19.17 14.90 5.48
C THR A 40 19.42 16.09 4.57
N LEU A 41 18.58 16.29 3.55
CA LEU A 41 18.67 17.45 2.67
C LEU A 41 18.14 18.70 3.37
N GLY A 42 18.66 19.87 3.00
CA GLY A 42 18.24 21.15 3.59
C GLY A 42 18.37 21.22 5.13
N PRO A 43 19.56 20.99 5.71
CA PRO A 43 19.75 20.94 7.16
C PRO A 43 19.63 22.31 7.87
N LYS A 44 19.50 23.39 7.11
CA LYS A 44 19.37 24.76 7.64
C LYS A 44 17.91 25.20 7.67
N GLU A 45 17.60 26.07 8.62
CA GLU A 45 16.29 26.73 8.68
C GLU A 45 15.98 27.46 7.37
N GLY A 46 14.76 27.24 6.84
CA GLY A 46 14.32 27.79 5.56
C GLY A 46 14.73 26.96 4.33
N GLU A 47 15.42 25.83 4.50
CA GLU A 47 15.79 24.93 3.42
C GLU A 47 14.92 23.66 3.35
N GLU A 48 13.80 23.60 4.07
CA GLU A 48 12.97 22.41 4.22
C GLU A 48 12.40 21.91 2.89
N SER A 49 12.13 22.82 1.94
CA SER A 49 11.72 22.47 0.58
C SER A 49 12.72 21.54 -0.13
N LYS A 50 14.01 21.63 0.20
CA LYS A 50 15.07 20.78 -0.40
C LYS A 50 14.97 19.32 0.02
N LYS A 51 14.23 19.01 1.09
CA LYS A 51 13.94 17.63 1.50
C LYS A 51 13.02 16.93 0.52
N ILE A 52 12.18 17.66 -0.21
CA ILE A 52 11.13 17.11 -1.04
C ILE A 52 11.69 16.85 -2.44
N LEU A 53 11.81 15.58 -2.80
CA LEU A 53 12.29 15.15 -4.13
C LEU A 53 11.13 15.03 -5.12
N LEU A 54 9.97 14.62 -4.63
CA LEU A 54 8.73 14.53 -5.40
C LEU A 54 7.52 14.71 -4.47
N TYR A 55 6.50 15.41 -4.96
CA TYR A 55 5.21 15.51 -4.28
C TYR A 55 4.10 15.45 -5.32
N PHE A 56 3.11 14.60 -5.09
CA PHE A 56 1.91 14.43 -5.89
C PHE A 56 0.66 14.53 -4.99
N PRO A 57 -0.38 15.28 -5.41
CA PRO A 57 -0.44 16.05 -6.66
C PRO A 57 0.48 17.29 -6.61
N SER A 58 1.02 17.68 -7.77
CA SER A 58 2.11 18.67 -7.86
C SER A 58 1.65 20.13 -7.76
N ASP A 59 0.34 20.37 -7.82
CA ASP A 59 -0.32 21.67 -7.70
C ASP A 59 -0.51 22.12 -6.23
N VAL A 60 -0.20 21.25 -5.27
CA VAL A 60 -0.19 21.59 -3.84
C VAL A 60 0.89 22.65 -3.57
N ILE A 61 0.52 23.72 -2.85
CA ILE A 61 1.46 24.80 -2.50
C ILE A 61 2.66 24.27 -1.69
N MET A 62 3.87 24.76 -1.99
CA MET A 62 5.12 24.27 -1.39
C MET A 62 5.08 24.24 0.15
N ASP A 63 4.55 25.28 0.79
CA ASP A 63 4.45 25.33 2.26
C ASP A 63 3.58 24.21 2.84
N ALA A 64 2.54 23.79 2.11
CA ALA A 64 1.71 22.66 2.53
C ALA A 64 2.47 21.34 2.37
N GLN A 65 3.25 21.19 1.31
CA GLN A 65 4.13 20.02 1.11
C GLN A 65 5.17 19.93 2.24
N ILE A 66 5.83 21.04 2.59
CA ILE A 66 6.80 21.13 3.69
C ILE A 66 6.18 20.72 5.01
N ARG A 67 5.00 21.26 5.35
CA ARG A 67 4.30 20.89 6.59
C ARG A 67 3.94 19.40 6.61
N HIS A 68 3.51 18.86 5.48
CA HIS A 68 3.15 17.44 5.39
C HIS A 68 4.38 16.54 5.55
N VAL A 69 5.48 16.83 4.85
CA VAL A 69 6.75 16.09 4.99
C VAL A 69 7.31 16.21 6.41
N GLY A 70 7.22 17.39 7.03
CA GLY A 70 7.62 17.58 8.43
C GLY A 70 6.81 16.72 9.41
N LEU A 71 5.51 16.55 9.17
CA LEU A 71 4.67 15.64 9.95
C LEU A 71 5.11 14.18 9.77
N LEU A 72 5.33 13.74 8.53
CA LEU A 72 5.77 12.37 8.23
C LEU A 72 7.12 12.07 8.88
N GLU A 73 8.08 13.01 8.79
CA GLU A 73 9.39 12.89 9.42
C GLU A 73 9.27 12.77 10.95
N ALA A 74 8.43 13.59 11.58
CA ALA A 74 8.20 13.56 13.02
C ALA A 74 7.54 12.24 13.47
N VAL A 75 6.54 11.75 12.74
CA VAL A 75 5.86 10.48 13.03
C VAL A 75 6.84 9.31 12.88
N THR A 76 7.60 9.27 11.79
CA THR A 76 8.60 8.21 11.56
C THR A 76 9.63 8.17 12.69
N LYS A 77 10.22 9.32 13.06
CA LYS A 77 11.18 9.41 14.17
C LYS A 77 10.57 8.98 15.51
N PHE A 78 9.33 9.39 15.75
CA PHE A 78 8.59 9.01 16.95
C PHE A 78 8.40 7.49 17.01
N VAL A 79 7.92 6.85 15.94
CA VAL A 79 7.73 5.39 15.90
C VAL A 79 9.05 4.64 16.06
N SER A 80 10.12 5.10 15.40
CA SER A 80 11.47 4.53 15.55
C SER A 80 12.01 4.62 16.98
N SER A 81 11.48 5.53 17.81
CA SER A 81 11.86 5.60 19.23
C SER A 81 11.30 4.45 20.07
N PHE A 82 10.30 3.71 19.56
CA PHE A 82 9.65 2.58 20.23
C PHE A 82 9.85 1.24 19.53
N SER A 83 10.46 1.23 18.34
CA SER A 83 10.70 0.02 17.55
C SER A 83 11.93 0.16 16.66
N ASP A 84 12.73 -0.90 16.57
CA ASP A 84 13.84 -0.99 15.61
C ASP A 84 13.36 -1.17 14.16
N LYS A 85 12.05 -1.31 13.93
CA LYS A 85 11.45 -1.42 12.60
C LYS A 85 10.87 -0.09 12.15
N ASN A 86 11.20 0.29 10.93
CA ASN A 86 10.62 1.44 10.23
C ASN A 86 9.09 1.24 10.16
N CYS A 87 8.31 2.29 10.42
CA CYS A 87 6.85 2.20 10.33
C CYS A 87 6.45 1.86 8.89
N GLY A 88 5.79 0.72 8.67
CA GLY A 88 5.34 0.30 7.32
C GLY A 88 3.98 0.87 6.94
N SER A 89 3.08 1.03 7.92
CA SER A 89 1.79 1.67 7.73
C SER A 89 1.19 2.14 9.06
N MET A 90 0.45 3.24 9.00
CA MET A 90 -0.31 3.83 10.09
C MET A 90 -1.72 4.13 9.57
N GLN A 91 -2.73 3.59 10.22
CA GLN A 91 -4.12 3.83 9.84
C GLN A 91 -4.79 4.78 10.84
N THR A 92 -5.48 5.78 10.31
CA THR A 92 -6.37 6.68 11.06
C THR A 92 -7.83 6.35 10.71
N SER A 93 -8.78 7.04 11.35
CA SER A 93 -10.20 6.86 11.02
C SER A 93 -10.57 7.26 9.59
N GLN A 94 -9.79 8.16 8.97
CA GLN A 94 -10.11 8.75 7.65
C GLN A 94 -9.12 8.39 6.56
N GLN A 95 -7.87 8.04 6.93
CA GLN A 95 -6.78 7.86 6.00
C GLN A 95 -5.87 6.73 6.42
N LEU A 96 -5.29 6.07 5.44
CA LEU A 96 -4.16 5.17 5.62
C LEU A 96 -2.89 5.87 5.16
N HIS A 97 -1.88 5.84 6.01
CA HIS A 97 -0.54 6.36 5.76
C HIS A 97 0.38 5.17 5.59
N VAL A 98 1.07 5.07 4.46
CA VAL A 98 2.04 4.02 4.18
C VAL A 98 3.39 4.69 4.01
N THR A 99 4.38 4.26 4.77
CA THR A 99 5.74 4.80 4.72
C THR A 99 6.73 3.68 4.43
N TYR A 100 7.68 3.95 3.55
CA TYR A 100 8.70 3.00 3.14
C TYR A 100 10.04 3.68 2.98
N GLN A 101 11.11 3.01 3.38
CA GLN A 101 12.48 3.50 3.28
C GLN A 101 13.27 2.59 2.33
N PRO A 102 13.34 2.89 1.02
CA PRO A 102 14.12 2.10 0.06
C PRO A 102 15.62 2.14 0.35
N GLU A 103 16.13 3.29 0.79
CA GLU A 103 17.54 3.55 1.07
C GLU A 103 17.68 4.41 2.32
N GLU A 104 18.88 4.44 2.92
CA GLU A 104 19.15 5.29 4.08
C GLU A 104 18.77 6.75 3.77
N ASP A 105 18.01 7.36 4.69
CA ASP A 105 17.43 8.69 4.58
C ASP A 105 16.44 8.98 3.45
N PHE A 106 16.23 8.09 2.48
CA PHE A 106 15.21 8.23 1.43
C PHE A 106 13.89 7.60 1.86
N TRP A 107 12.84 8.41 1.88
CA TRP A 107 11.51 8.00 2.30
C TRP A 107 10.51 8.15 1.16
N MET A 108 9.63 7.16 1.05
CA MET A 108 8.44 7.18 0.23
C MET A 108 7.24 7.13 1.15
N ALA A 109 6.32 8.08 1.00
CA ALA A 109 5.10 8.13 1.78
C ALA A 109 3.88 8.27 0.87
N MET A 110 2.86 7.47 1.15
CA MET A 110 1.59 7.45 0.45
C MET A 110 0.46 7.62 1.47
N VAL A 111 -0.47 8.50 1.17
CA VAL A 111 -1.71 8.65 1.93
C VAL A 111 -2.87 8.31 1.03
N THR A 112 -3.71 7.37 1.46
CA THR A 112 -4.92 6.97 0.73
C THR A 112 -6.17 7.24 1.57
N GLY A 113 -7.28 7.50 0.89
CA GLY A 113 -8.60 7.54 1.50
C GLY A 113 -8.99 6.18 2.09
N ASN A 114 -9.77 6.21 3.17
CA ASN A 114 -10.22 5.00 3.85
C ASN A 114 -11.48 4.43 3.17
N ASP A 115 -11.32 3.83 1.98
CA ASP A 115 -12.34 2.95 1.42
C ASP A 115 -12.14 1.52 1.94
N SER A 116 -13.20 0.94 2.50
CA SER A 116 -13.25 -0.35 3.20
C SER A 116 -12.65 -1.55 2.43
N ASN A 117 -12.41 -1.41 1.13
CA ASN A 117 -11.77 -2.43 0.29
C ASN A 117 -10.23 -2.40 0.34
N PHE A 118 -9.60 -1.31 0.80
CA PHE A 118 -8.14 -1.18 0.79
C PHE A 118 -7.46 -2.02 1.90
N HIS A 119 -8.13 -2.20 3.05
CA HIS A 119 -7.67 -3.13 4.09
C HIS A 119 -7.56 -4.57 3.57
N LEU A 120 -8.45 -5.00 2.67
CA LEU A 120 -8.40 -6.32 2.02
C LEU A 120 -7.26 -6.44 1.00
N VAL A 121 -6.94 -5.34 0.30
CA VAL A 121 -5.78 -5.26 -0.60
C VAL A 121 -4.49 -5.41 0.21
N LEU A 122 -4.29 -4.63 1.29
CA LEU A 122 -3.11 -4.78 2.16
C LEU A 122 -3.01 -6.16 2.82
N CYS A 123 -4.14 -6.75 3.23
CA CYS A 123 -4.14 -8.09 3.84
C CYS A 123 -3.82 -9.20 2.82
N SER A 124 -4.13 -8.99 1.53
CA SER A 124 -3.73 -9.88 0.42
C SER A 124 -2.26 -9.69 0.02
N ILE A 125 -1.74 -8.47 0.19
CA ILE A 125 -0.35 -8.05 -0.01
C ILE A 125 0.57 -8.56 1.11
N GLY A 126 0.02 -8.86 2.31
CA GLY A 126 0.73 -9.27 3.52
C GLY A 126 1.48 -10.61 3.49
N SER A 127 1.77 -11.18 2.30
CA SER A 127 2.58 -12.41 2.17
C SER A 127 3.92 -12.20 1.46
N VAL A 128 4.19 -11.05 0.82
CA VAL A 128 5.53 -10.79 0.26
C VAL A 128 5.89 -9.29 0.32
N PRO A 129 6.68 -8.83 1.32
CA PRO A 129 7.02 -7.42 1.48
C PRO A 129 7.70 -6.81 0.23
N ASP A 130 8.41 -7.61 -0.57
CA ASP A 130 9.20 -7.09 -1.70
C ASP A 130 8.41 -6.89 -3.01
N ARG A 131 7.31 -7.63 -3.23
CA ARG A 131 6.58 -7.57 -4.53
C ARG A 131 5.55 -6.45 -4.61
N CYS A 132 5.04 -5.99 -3.48
CA CYS A 132 4.02 -4.95 -3.45
C CYS A 132 4.62 -3.55 -3.57
N LEU A 133 5.87 -3.39 -3.13
CA LEU A 133 6.66 -2.20 -3.38
C LEU A 133 6.90 -1.99 -4.88
N TYR A 134 7.13 -3.06 -5.65
CA TYR A 134 7.24 -2.99 -7.10
C TYR A 134 5.98 -2.42 -7.77
N LEU A 135 4.79 -2.72 -7.25
CA LEU A 135 3.55 -2.19 -7.80
C LEU A 135 3.34 -0.72 -7.45
N ILE A 136 3.83 -0.28 -6.27
CA ILE A 136 3.83 1.14 -5.86
C ILE A 136 4.89 1.94 -6.64
N MET A 137 6.03 1.34 -7.00
CA MET A 137 7.09 2.00 -7.77
C MET A 137 6.87 2.00 -9.31
N LEU A 138 5.86 1.27 -9.81
CA LEU A 138 5.53 1.17 -11.25
C LEU A 138 4.27 1.98 -11.66
N LEU A 139 3.63 2.68 -10.71
CA LEU A 139 2.58 3.67 -10.97
C LEU A 139 3.19 5.06 -11.09
#